data_AF-A0A7C0YGQ9-F1
#
_entry.id   AF-A0A7C0YGQ9-F1
#
_cell.length_a   1.000
_cell.length_b   1.000
_cell.length_c   1.000
_cell.angle_alpha   90.00
_cell.angle_beta   90.00
_cell.angle_gamma   90.00
#
_symmetry.space_group_name_H-M   'P 1'
#
loop_
_entity.id
_entity.type
_entity.pdbx_description
1 polymer ?
#
loop_
_entity_poly.entity_id
_entity_poly.type
_entity_poly.pdbx_seq_one_letter_code
_entity_poly.pdbx_strand_id
1 'polypeptide(L)'
;MSEMEILEKVKSRLPSEVVSRIELEGSEIVVYTKDKEFFLTCEDQIRKIVSELKKRIEVRPEKNICLDETYVKQKIMEIVPEEARIKNIYFEPERSLVIISAEKPGLVIGKGGETFRKIKQETLWVPRIERVPSLKSDIIEGIRKVLHKNVKFRKRFLNEIGKKIFSERKTNRNWIRIIPLGGYREVGRSCTLIETPKSKVLVDCGVNVGGLNGNLLPYFQTKEFDYTELDAIIVSHAHLDHCGAVPMLYEHGYDGPLYMTTPTIDLAVLLWLDFIDVMQRNGINPIFTARGVKEAVKHCITLEYNEVSDVAPDVRLTFANAGHILGSALIHLHIGEGMHNILYACDQKFGRTTLLDPAQTKFQRIETLITEATYGGVDD
;
A
#
# COMPACT_ATOMS: atom_id res chain seq x y z
N MET A 1 -18.05 11.30 7.81
CA MET A 1 -18.20 10.73 9.16
C MET A 1 -16.89 10.93 9.86
N SER A 2 -16.91 11.35 11.12
CA SER A 2 -15.69 11.49 11.93
C SER A 2 -15.16 10.13 12.40
N GLU A 3 -13.89 10.07 12.81
CA GLU A 3 -13.27 8.91 13.46
C GLU A 3 -14.17 8.35 14.58
N MET A 4 -14.64 9.22 15.48
CA MET A 4 -15.49 8.83 16.60
C MET A 4 -16.83 8.24 16.13
N GLU A 5 -17.49 8.86 15.15
CA GLU A 5 -18.75 8.34 14.61
C GLU A 5 -18.59 6.95 13.97
N ILE A 6 -17.49 6.72 13.25
CA ILE A 6 -17.22 5.42 12.61
C ILE A 6 -17.01 4.36 13.70
N LEU A 7 -16.17 4.65 14.69
CA LEU A 7 -15.91 3.73 15.79
C LEU A 7 -17.18 3.42 16.60
N GLU A 8 -18.02 4.42 16.88
CA GLU A 8 -19.30 4.23 17.56
C GLU A 8 -20.31 3.43 16.71
N LYS A 9 -20.37 3.66 15.40
CA LYS A 9 -21.24 2.90 14.48
C LYS A 9 -20.83 1.44 14.38
N VAL A 10 -19.53 1.15 14.41
CA VAL A 10 -19.03 -0.24 14.46
C VAL A 10 -19.34 -0.85 15.82
N LYS A 11 -19.04 -0.15 16.91
CA LYS A 11 -19.26 -0.63 18.28
C LYS A 11 -20.73 -0.93 18.58
N SER A 12 -21.66 -0.10 18.10
CA SER A 12 -23.11 -0.30 18.31
C SER A 12 -23.70 -1.49 17.54
N ARG A 13 -23.01 -1.98 16.50
CA ARG A 13 -23.45 -3.14 15.69
C ARG A 13 -22.81 -4.46 16.12
N LEU A 14 -21.90 -4.40 17.09
CA LEU A 14 -21.20 -5.55 17.63
C LEU A 14 -21.62 -5.78 19.09
N PRO A 15 -21.64 -7.03 19.58
CA PRO A 15 -21.98 -7.28 20.97
C PRO A 15 -20.91 -6.64 21.87
N SER A 16 -21.33 -5.76 22.78
CA SER A 16 -20.39 -5.00 23.63
C SER A 16 -19.58 -5.88 24.57
N GLU A 17 -20.08 -7.08 24.87
CA GLU A 17 -19.45 -8.04 25.77
C GLU A 17 -18.26 -8.77 25.12
N VAL A 18 -18.28 -8.93 23.79
CA VAL A 18 -17.24 -9.69 23.06
C VAL A 18 -16.13 -8.80 22.50
N VAL A 19 -16.42 -7.52 22.23
CA VAL A 19 -15.44 -6.56 21.68
C VAL A 19 -14.65 -5.90 22.79
N SER A 20 -13.32 -6.00 22.74
CA SER A 20 -12.44 -5.39 23.74
C SER A 20 -12.03 -3.97 23.38
N ARG A 21 -11.58 -3.76 22.14
CA ARG A 21 -11.20 -2.45 21.60
C ARG A 21 -11.30 -2.44 20.08
N ILE A 22 -11.37 -1.25 19.52
CA ILE A 22 -11.36 -1.02 18.08
C ILE A 22 -10.22 -0.05 17.79
N GLU A 23 -9.36 -0.42 16.85
CA GLU A 23 -8.25 0.40 16.39
C GLU A 23 -8.43 0.69 14.89
N LEU A 24 -7.88 1.81 14.44
CA LEU A 24 -7.72 2.10 13.02
C LEU A 24 -6.29 1.70 12.65
N GLU A 25 -6.10 0.93 11.59
CA GLU A 25 -4.78 0.55 11.09
C GLU A 25 -4.74 0.78 9.57
N GLY A 26 -4.16 1.91 9.14
CA GLY A 26 -4.19 2.32 7.74
C GLY A 26 -5.64 2.52 7.27
N SER A 27 -6.02 1.84 6.19
CA SER A 27 -7.38 1.87 5.65
C SER A 27 -8.34 0.87 6.32
N GLU A 28 -7.87 0.07 7.28
CA GLU A 28 -8.65 -0.98 7.95
C GLU A 28 -9.14 -0.54 9.34
N ILE A 29 -10.36 -0.95 9.68
CA ILE A 29 -10.88 -0.90 11.05
C ILE A 29 -10.65 -2.27 11.69
N VAL A 30 -9.83 -2.32 12.73
CA VAL A 30 -9.45 -3.56 13.40
C VAL A 30 -10.22 -3.69 14.71
N VAL A 31 -11.07 -4.71 14.79
CA VAL A 31 -11.85 -5.03 15.99
C VAL A 31 -11.15 -6.13 16.76
N TYR A 32 -10.67 -5.81 17.96
CA TYR A 32 -10.09 -6.80 18.86
C TYR A 32 -11.20 -7.44 19.72
N THR A 33 -11.12 -8.76 19.90
CA THR A 33 -12.06 -9.53 20.70
C THR A 33 -11.35 -10.41 21.73
N LYS A 34 -11.95 -10.56 22.91
CA LYS A 34 -11.53 -11.53 23.95
C LYS A 34 -12.26 -12.86 23.82
N ASP A 35 -13.26 -12.94 22.94
CA ASP A 35 -14.13 -14.09 22.79
C ASP A 35 -13.67 -14.95 21.60
N LYS A 36 -13.34 -16.20 21.91
CA LYS A 36 -12.84 -17.16 20.91
C LYS A 36 -13.93 -17.59 19.94
N GLU A 37 -15.17 -17.77 20.41
CA GLU A 37 -16.28 -18.21 19.58
C GLU A 37 -16.66 -17.12 18.58
N PHE A 38 -16.73 -15.88 19.05
CA PHE A 38 -16.98 -14.71 18.20
C PHE A 38 -15.90 -14.55 17.13
N PHE A 39 -14.61 -14.66 17.48
CA PHE A 39 -13.51 -14.57 16.50
C PHE A 39 -13.65 -15.58 15.34
N LEU A 40 -14.18 -16.77 15.63
CA LEU A 40 -14.35 -17.85 14.64
C LEU A 40 -15.66 -17.76 13.86
N THR A 41 -16.69 -17.11 14.38
CA THR A 41 -18.05 -17.09 13.80
C THR A 41 -18.50 -15.72 13.26
N CYS A 42 -17.74 -14.65 13.51
CA CYS A 42 -18.14 -13.27 13.19
C CYS A 42 -18.26 -12.91 11.69
N GLU A 43 -17.87 -13.79 10.76
CA GLU A 43 -17.73 -13.44 9.33
C GLU A 43 -19.01 -12.85 8.71
N ASP A 44 -20.17 -13.46 8.95
CA ASP A 44 -21.43 -12.99 8.38
C ASP A 44 -21.90 -11.66 8.99
N GLN A 45 -21.68 -11.47 10.29
CA GLN A 45 -21.99 -10.22 10.97
C GLN A 45 -21.11 -9.09 10.44
N ILE A 46 -19.81 -9.33 10.32
CA ILE A 46 -18.86 -8.34 9.79
C ILE A 46 -19.18 -8.01 8.33
N ARG A 47 -19.54 -9.00 7.51
CA ARG A 47 -19.94 -8.76 6.11
C ARG A 47 -21.13 -7.80 6.02
N LYS A 48 -22.14 -7.91 6.90
CA LYS A 48 -23.27 -6.98 6.95
C LYS A 48 -22.80 -5.57 7.29
N ILE A 49 -21.96 -5.41 8.32
CA ILE A 49 -21.44 -4.10 8.75
C ILE A 49 -20.61 -3.45 7.64
N VAL A 50 -19.70 -4.20 7.00
CA VAL A 50 -18.90 -3.73 5.86
C VAL A 50 -19.79 -3.28 4.70
N SER A 51 -20.88 -4.02 4.42
CA SER A 51 -21.81 -3.67 3.34
C SER A 51 -22.57 -2.36 3.58
N GLU A 52 -22.85 -2.03 4.85
CA GLU A 52 -23.52 -0.79 5.26
C GLU A 52 -22.56 0.39 5.32
N LEU A 53 -21.42 0.22 5.99
CA LEU A 53 -20.47 1.30 6.24
C LEU A 53 -19.53 1.55 5.05
N LYS A 54 -19.43 0.60 4.12
CA LYS A 54 -18.49 0.60 2.99
C LYS A 54 -17.03 0.79 3.43
N LYS A 55 -16.70 0.31 4.64
CA LYS A 55 -15.35 0.35 5.24
C LYS A 55 -14.87 -1.07 5.53
N ARG A 56 -13.57 -1.33 5.35
CA ARG A 56 -12.97 -2.64 5.63
C ARG A 56 -12.87 -2.85 7.14
N ILE A 57 -13.33 -4.01 7.59
CA ILE A 57 -13.28 -4.39 9.00
C ILE A 57 -12.60 -5.75 9.10
N GLU A 58 -11.57 -5.84 9.93
CA GLU A 58 -10.91 -7.10 10.29
C GLU A 58 -11.11 -7.38 11.77
N VAL A 59 -11.48 -8.62 12.12
CA VAL A 59 -11.58 -9.04 13.52
C VAL A 59 -10.32 -9.79 13.90
N ARG A 60 -9.68 -9.38 14.99
CA ARG A 60 -8.48 -10.00 15.53
C ARG A 60 -8.68 -10.45 16.98
N PRO A 61 -8.04 -11.54 17.39
CA PRO A 61 -8.05 -11.94 18.79
C PRO A 61 -7.16 -10.99 19.62
N GLU A 62 -7.50 -10.78 20.89
CA GLU A 62 -6.56 -10.18 21.83
C GLU A 62 -5.33 -11.08 22.02
N LYS A 63 -4.16 -10.46 22.23
CA LYS A 63 -2.88 -11.18 22.36
C LYS A 63 -2.91 -12.29 23.42
N ASN A 64 -3.69 -12.10 24.49
CA ASN A 64 -3.79 -13.05 25.60
C ASN A 64 -4.61 -14.31 25.26
N ILE A 65 -5.41 -14.31 24.19
CA ILE A 65 -6.16 -15.49 23.75
C ILE A 65 -5.47 -16.25 22.61
N CYS A 66 -4.50 -15.62 21.94
CA CYS A 66 -3.60 -16.27 20.99
C CYS A 66 -2.83 -17.41 21.67
N LEU A 67 -2.67 -18.54 20.99
CA LEU A 67 -1.85 -19.65 21.49
C LEU A 67 -0.36 -19.33 21.40
N ASP A 68 0.45 -20.06 22.18
CA ASP A 68 1.91 -19.93 22.21
C ASP A 68 2.54 -20.08 20.81
N GLU A 69 3.51 -19.21 20.49
CA GLU A 69 4.15 -19.14 19.19
C GLU A 69 4.83 -20.46 18.77
N THR A 70 5.42 -21.20 19.73
CA THR A 70 6.09 -22.47 19.47
C THR A 70 5.07 -23.55 19.08
N TYR A 71 3.98 -23.61 19.83
CA TYR A 71 2.87 -24.52 19.54
C TYR A 71 2.23 -24.19 18.19
N VAL A 72 1.96 -22.91 17.92
CA VAL A 72 1.36 -22.45 16.67
C VAL A 72 2.24 -22.77 15.48
N LYS A 73 3.56 -22.60 15.60
CA LYS A 73 4.51 -22.96 14.55
C LYS A 73 4.45 -24.44 14.22
N GLN A 74 4.42 -25.32 15.23
CA GLN A 74 4.26 -26.77 15.01
C GLN A 74 2.93 -27.09 14.33
N LYS A 75 1.84 -26.48 14.81
CA LYS A 75 0.50 -26.71 14.25
C LYS A 75 0.37 -26.26 12.79
N ILE A 76 0.96 -25.12 12.44
CA ILE A 76 0.99 -24.66 11.04
C ILE A 76 1.72 -25.66 10.15
N MET A 77 2.84 -26.23 10.61
CA MET A 77 3.58 -27.25 9.85
C MET A 77 2.80 -28.57 9.72
N GLU A 78 1.90 -28.89 10.66
CA GLU A 78 0.99 -30.05 10.56
C GLU A 78 -0.20 -29.80 9.62
N ILE A 79 -0.75 -28.59 9.65
CA ILE A 79 -1.96 -28.24 8.87
C ILE A 79 -1.61 -28.01 7.40
N VAL A 80 -0.50 -27.34 7.13
CA VAL A 80 -0.12 -26.94 5.77
C VAL A 80 0.63 -28.09 5.09
N PRO A 81 0.23 -28.48 3.86
CA PRO A 81 0.93 -29.54 3.13
C PRO A 81 2.41 -29.21 2.88
N GLU A 82 3.30 -30.20 3.00
CA GLU A 82 4.74 -30.01 2.79
C GLU A 82 5.06 -29.47 1.38
N GLU A 83 4.22 -29.76 0.38
CA GLU A 83 4.34 -29.27 -0.99
C GLU A 83 4.18 -27.75 -1.10
N ALA A 84 3.58 -27.11 -0.09
CA ALA A 84 3.53 -25.65 0.02
C ALA A 84 4.93 -25.04 0.16
N ARG A 85 5.87 -25.81 0.73
CA ARG A 85 7.25 -25.43 1.02
C ARG A 85 7.32 -24.11 1.80
N ILE A 86 6.84 -24.14 3.03
CA ILE A 86 7.01 -23.04 3.98
C ILE A 86 8.51 -22.82 4.20
N LYS A 87 8.96 -21.57 4.06
CA LYS A 87 10.35 -21.19 4.37
C LYS A 87 10.46 -20.55 5.75
N ASN A 88 9.54 -19.64 6.06
CA ASN A 88 9.59 -18.87 7.28
C ASN A 88 8.18 -18.68 7.86
N ILE A 89 8.11 -18.61 9.19
CA ILE A 89 6.93 -18.24 9.96
C ILE A 89 7.38 -17.15 10.93
N TYR A 90 6.70 -16.00 10.91
CA TYR A 90 6.98 -14.86 11.77
C TYR A 90 5.72 -14.45 12.51
N PHE A 91 5.87 -13.97 13.73
CA PHE A 91 4.75 -13.52 14.57
C PHE A 91 4.81 -12.01 14.77
N GLU A 92 3.65 -11.37 14.74
CA GLU A 92 3.42 -9.99 15.20
C GLU A 92 2.43 -10.02 16.37
N PRO A 93 2.89 -10.32 17.61
CA PRO A 93 1.99 -10.54 18.74
C PRO A 93 1.14 -9.33 19.12
N GLU A 94 1.66 -8.13 18.86
CA GLU A 94 0.94 -6.88 19.14
C GLU A 94 -0.25 -6.63 18.21
N ARG A 95 -0.33 -7.36 17.10
CA ARG A 95 -1.40 -7.30 16.09
C ARG A 95 -2.08 -8.65 15.91
N SER A 96 -1.69 -9.67 16.68
CA SER A 96 -2.19 -11.05 16.58
C SER A 96 -2.09 -11.65 15.18
N LEU A 97 -1.04 -11.28 14.42
CA LEU A 97 -0.80 -11.79 13.07
C LEU A 97 0.31 -12.85 13.04
N VAL A 98 0.13 -13.88 12.23
CA VAL A 98 1.17 -14.84 11.87
C VAL A 98 1.45 -14.75 10.37
N ILE A 99 2.66 -14.36 10.00
CA ILE A 99 3.11 -14.26 8.63
C ILE A 99 3.69 -15.60 8.22
N ILE A 100 3.13 -16.22 7.18
CA ILE A 100 3.55 -17.52 6.65
C ILE A 100 4.09 -17.31 5.24
N SER A 101 5.41 -17.43 5.07
CA SER A 101 6.05 -17.29 3.76
C SER A 101 6.26 -18.67 3.13
N ALA A 102 5.65 -18.92 1.97
CA ALA A 102 5.72 -20.21 1.26
C ALA A 102 5.95 -20.05 -0.25
N GLU A 103 6.61 -21.04 -0.89
CA GLU A 103 6.80 -21.03 -2.36
C GLU A 103 5.45 -21.15 -3.10
N LYS A 104 4.52 -21.95 -2.55
CA LYS A 104 3.17 -22.15 -3.11
C LYS A 104 2.10 -21.66 -2.14
N PRO A 105 1.85 -20.33 -2.05
CA PRO A 105 0.92 -19.75 -1.08
C PRO A 105 -0.53 -20.26 -1.25
N GLY A 106 -0.94 -20.66 -2.46
CA GLY A 106 -2.27 -21.23 -2.70
C GLY A 106 -2.56 -22.50 -1.90
N LEU A 107 -1.53 -23.30 -1.58
CA LEU A 107 -1.67 -24.50 -0.74
C LEU A 107 -1.79 -24.15 0.75
N VAL A 108 -1.21 -23.04 1.18
CA VAL A 108 -1.37 -22.49 2.54
C VAL A 108 -2.79 -21.95 2.74
N ILE A 109 -3.38 -21.36 1.69
CA ILE A 109 -4.78 -20.88 1.70
C ILE A 109 -5.74 -22.08 1.67
N GLY A 110 -5.48 -23.07 0.82
CA GLY A 110 -6.35 -24.23 0.59
C GLY A 110 -7.50 -23.93 -0.37
N LYS A 111 -8.20 -24.97 -0.84
CA LYS A 111 -9.34 -24.78 -1.75
C LYS A 111 -10.47 -24.06 -1.01
N GLY A 112 -10.94 -22.94 -1.56
CA GLY A 112 -11.94 -22.10 -0.90
C GLY A 112 -11.52 -21.62 0.49
N GLY A 113 -10.22 -21.49 0.77
CA GLY A 113 -9.72 -20.99 2.07
C GLY A 113 -9.87 -21.97 3.24
N GLU A 114 -10.02 -23.27 3.00
CA GLU A 114 -10.18 -24.27 4.06
C GLU A 114 -8.97 -24.33 5.01
N THR A 115 -7.75 -24.37 4.47
CA THR A 115 -6.50 -24.47 5.24
C THR A 115 -6.29 -23.18 6.03
N PHE A 116 -6.55 -22.02 5.42
CA PHE A 116 -6.54 -20.73 6.08
C PHE A 116 -7.46 -20.68 7.31
N ARG A 117 -8.72 -21.13 7.14
CA ARG A 117 -9.71 -21.18 8.22
C ARG A 117 -9.30 -22.15 9.31
N LYS A 118 -8.73 -23.31 8.94
CA LYS A 118 -8.22 -24.30 9.88
C LYS A 118 -7.05 -23.76 10.72
N ILE A 119 -6.10 -23.05 10.10
CA ILE A 119 -5.03 -22.35 10.83
C ILE A 119 -5.65 -21.36 11.83
N LYS A 120 -6.59 -20.51 11.39
CA LYS A 120 -7.26 -19.53 12.26
C LYS A 120 -7.97 -20.21 13.44
N GLN A 121 -8.69 -21.30 13.20
CA GLN A 121 -9.44 -22.07 14.20
C GLN A 121 -8.53 -22.75 15.24
N GLU A 122 -7.46 -23.40 14.78
CA GLU A 122 -6.60 -24.20 15.67
C GLU A 122 -5.53 -23.38 16.37
N THR A 123 -5.16 -22.22 15.82
CA THR A 123 -4.08 -21.38 16.38
C THR A 123 -4.57 -20.15 17.13
N LEU A 124 -5.77 -19.65 16.81
CA LEU A 124 -6.26 -18.35 17.25
C LEU A 124 -5.34 -17.18 16.87
N TRP A 125 -4.61 -17.33 15.75
CA TRP A 125 -3.87 -16.25 15.10
C TRP A 125 -4.51 -15.92 13.75
N VAL A 126 -4.36 -14.68 13.30
CA VAL A 126 -4.78 -14.28 11.95
C VAL A 126 -3.63 -14.55 10.97
N PRO A 127 -3.78 -15.48 10.01
CA PRO A 127 -2.72 -15.76 9.05
C PRO A 127 -2.60 -14.64 8.01
N ARG A 128 -1.38 -14.22 7.70
CA ARG A 128 -1.04 -13.41 6.54
C ARG A 128 -0.07 -14.22 5.67
N ILE A 129 -0.47 -14.54 4.46
CA ILE A 129 0.31 -15.43 3.59
C ILE A 129 1.14 -14.61 2.62
N GLU A 130 2.44 -14.90 2.57
CA GLU A 130 3.36 -14.28 1.63
C GLU A 130 3.93 -15.32 0.66
N ARG A 131 4.13 -14.91 -0.59
CA ARG A 131 4.88 -15.72 -1.56
C ARG A 131 6.37 -15.60 -1.28
N VAL A 132 7.06 -16.73 -1.27
CA VAL A 132 8.52 -16.78 -1.41
C VAL A 132 8.84 -16.89 -2.89
N PRO A 133 9.64 -15.97 -3.46
CA PRO A 133 10.10 -16.10 -4.83
C PRO A 133 10.89 -17.40 -5.04
N SER A 134 10.76 -18.01 -6.22
CA SER A 134 11.52 -19.22 -6.57
C SER A 134 13.03 -18.98 -6.66
N LEU A 135 13.42 -17.74 -6.98
CA LEU A 135 14.80 -17.28 -6.99
C LEU A 135 15.06 -16.45 -5.74
N LYS A 136 16.19 -16.69 -5.08
CA LYS A 136 16.60 -15.89 -3.92
C LYS A 136 16.84 -14.44 -4.37
N SER A 137 16.30 -13.48 -3.62
CA SER A 137 16.52 -12.05 -3.80
C SER A 137 16.95 -11.42 -2.49
N ASP A 138 18.18 -10.90 -2.45
CA ASP A 138 18.72 -10.24 -1.27
C ASP A 138 17.97 -8.92 -0.95
N ILE A 139 17.39 -8.27 -1.97
CA ILE A 139 16.56 -7.07 -1.81
C ILE A 139 15.29 -7.39 -1.03
N ILE A 140 14.56 -8.43 -1.43
CA ILE A 140 13.31 -8.84 -0.76
C ILE A 140 13.62 -9.27 0.68
N GLU A 141 14.69 -10.02 0.90
CA GLU A 141 15.14 -10.35 2.26
C GLU A 141 15.49 -9.10 3.08
N GLY A 142 16.14 -8.12 2.46
CA GLY A 142 16.48 -6.84 3.07
C GLY A 142 15.23 -6.05 3.50
N ILE A 143 14.25 -5.92 2.61
CA ILE A 143 12.96 -5.26 2.88
C ILE A 143 12.25 -5.94 4.05
N ARG A 144 12.10 -7.27 4.00
CA ARG A 144 11.50 -8.04 5.09
C ARG A 144 12.24 -7.83 6.42
N LYS A 145 13.58 -7.90 6.43
CA LYS A 145 14.39 -7.62 7.62
C LYS A 145 14.14 -6.22 8.17
N VAL A 146 13.98 -5.21 7.32
CA VAL A 146 13.63 -3.84 7.74
C VAL A 146 12.25 -3.82 8.39
N LEU A 147 11.23 -4.40 7.76
CA LEU A 147 9.87 -4.43 8.30
C LEU A 147 9.80 -5.18 9.64
N HIS A 148 10.40 -6.36 9.73
CA HIS A 148 10.42 -7.18 10.94
C HIS A 148 11.15 -6.50 12.11
N LYS A 149 12.26 -5.80 11.85
CA LYS A 149 12.96 -5.03 12.90
C LYS A 149 12.15 -3.82 13.39
N ASN A 150 11.14 -3.38 12.64
CA ASN A 150 10.39 -2.14 12.88
C ASN A 150 8.89 -2.38 13.15
N VAL A 151 8.47 -3.57 13.60
CA VAL A 151 7.05 -3.89 13.87
C VAL A 151 6.39 -2.89 14.84
N LYS A 152 7.07 -2.52 15.93
CA LYS A 152 6.53 -1.52 16.90
C LYS A 152 6.32 -0.15 16.27
N PHE A 153 7.24 0.27 15.40
CA PHE A 153 7.10 1.51 14.63
C PHE A 153 5.91 1.40 13.67
N ARG A 154 5.86 0.32 12.89
CA ARG A 154 4.81 0.05 11.90
C ARG A 154 3.41 0.07 12.51
N LYS A 155 3.23 -0.52 13.69
CA LYS A 155 1.94 -0.46 14.40
C LYS A 155 1.52 0.99 14.66
N ARG A 156 2.37 1.78 15.32
CA ARG A 156 2.08 3.20 15.61
C ARG A 156 1.81 4.01 14.35
N PHE A 157 2.66 3.84 13.34
CA PHE A 157 2.51 4.47 12.04
C PHE A 157 1.14 4.15 11.42
N LEU A 158 0.76 2.87 11.30
CA LEU A 158 -0.54 2.49 10.76
C LEU A 158 -1.70 3.04 11.59
N ASN A 159 -1.57 3.10 12.92
CA ASN A 159 -2.58 3.71 13.77
C ASN A 159 -2.75 5.22 13.51
N GLU A 160 -1.65 5.95 13.36
CA GLU A 160 -1.67 7.38 13.04
C GLU A 160 -2.25 7.64 11.64
N ILE A 161 -1.88 6.83 10.65
CA ILE A 161 -2.45 6.91 9.30
C ILE A 161 -3.95 6.62 9.32
N GLY A 162 -4.40 5.62 10.08
CA GLY A 162 -5.83 5.35 10.25
C GLY A 162 -6.58 6.56 10.78
N LYS A 163 -6.08 7.19 11.86
CA LYS A 163 -6.67 8.43 12.39
C LYS A 163 -6.71 9.55 11.35
N LYS A 164 -5.63 9.75 10.58
CA LYS A 164 -5.57 10.77 9.51
C LYS A 164 -6.62 10.48 8.42
N ILE A 165 -6.72 9.24 7.94
CA ILE A 165 -7.69 8.83 6.89
C ILE A 165 -9.13 9.01 7.37
N PHE A 166 -9.44 8.64 8.61
CA PHE A 166 -10.80 8.73 9.15
C PHE A 166 -11.10 10.07 9.85
N SER A 167 -10.18 11.04 9.78
CA SER A 167 -10.37 12.37 10.37
C SER A 167 -11.45 13.16 9.64
N GLU A 168 -12.20 13.97 10.39
CA GLU A 168 -13.21 14.85 9.80
C GLU A 168 -12.59 16.20 9.42
N ARG A 169 -12.38 16.42 8.11
CA ARG A 169 -11.97 17.72 7.56
C ARG A 169 -13.20 18.43 6.98
N LYS A 170 -13.80 19.33 7.76
CA LYS A 170 -14.99 20.10 7.36
C LYS A 170 -14.60 21.24 6.43
N THR A 171 -15.31 21.36 5.32
CA THR A 171 -15.14 22.44 4.34
C THR A 171 -16.43 22.59 3.54
N ASN A 172 -16.75 23.83 3.16
CA ASN A 172 -17.87 24.17 2.28
C ASN A 172 -17.43 24.34 0.82
N ARG A 173 -16.14 24.13 0.54
CA ARG A 173 -15.57 24.23 -0.80
C ARG A 173 -15.64 22.87 -1.45
N ASN A 174 -15.94 22.86 -2.75
CA ASN A 174 -15.95 21.68 -3.59
C ASN A 174 -15.15 22.00 -4.85
N TRP A 175 -13.91 21.54 -4.92
CA TRP A 175 -13.06 21.65 -6.10
C TRP A 175 -12.03 20.52 -6.08
N ILE A 176 -11.43 20.26 -7.24
CA ILE A 176 -10.32 19.33 -7.38
C ILE A 176 -9.32 20.02 -8.31
N ARG A 177 -8.05 20.01 -7.92
CA ARG A 177 -6.94 20.57 -8.71
C ARG A 177 -5.95 19.45 -9.02
N ILE A 178 -5.45 19.48 -10.25
CA ILE A 178 -4.33 18.66 -10.72
C ILE A 178 -3.20 19.64 -11.01
N ILE A 179 -2.09 19.49 -10.31
CA ILE A 179 -0.95 20.40 -10.39
C ILE A 179 0.25 19.60 -10.90
N PRO A 180 0.61 19.77 -12.18
CA PRO A 180 1.83 19.21 -12.75
C PRO A 180 3.07 19.76 -12.07
N LEU A 181 3.91 18.89 -11.50
CA LEU A 181 5.20 19.25 -10.89
C LEU A 181 6.40 18.72 -11.69
N GLY A 182 6.18 17.82 -12.64
CA GLY A 182 7.20 17.29 -13.56
C GLY A 182 6.64 16.18 -14.46
N GLY A 183 7.27 15.92 -15.60
CA GLY A 183 6.83 14.89 -16.56
C GLY A 183 5.70 15.34 -17.51
N TYR A 184 5.47 16.64 -17.65
CA TYR A 184 4.47 17.20 -18.58
C TYR A 184 5.19 17.95 -19.71
N ARG A 185 4.95 17.51 -20.96
CA ARG A 185 5.71 17.92 -22.17
C ARG A 185 7.20 17.53 -22.13
N GLU A 186 7.53 16.49 -21.38
CA GLU A 186 8.86 15.91 -21.27
C GLU A 186 8.74 14.45 -20.82
N VAL A 187 9.82 13.67 -20.97
CA VAL A 187 9.99 12.36 -20.32
C VAL A 187 11.00 12.53 -19.19
N GLY A 188 10.71 11.97 -18.02
CA GLY A 188 11.51 12.13 -16.81
C GLY A 188 10.77 12.86 -15.70
N ARG A 189 11.17 12.60 -14.44
CA ARG A 189 10.71 13.30 -13.22
C ARG A 189 9.17 13.45 -13.10
N SER A 190 8.42 12.44 -13.51
CA SER A 190 6.96 12.39 -13.41
C SER A 190 6.53 12.66 -11.97
N CYS A 191 5.68 13.69 -11.80
CA CYS A 191 5.19 14.10 -10.49
C CYS A 191 3.93 14.96 -10.64
N THR A 192 2.82 14.48 -10.09
CA THR A 192 1.51 15.16 -10.15
C THR A 192 0.93 15.31 -8.75
N LEU A 193 0.66 16.54 -8.32
CA LEU A 193 -0.07 16.80 -7.08
C LEU A 193 -1.58 16.86 -7.36
N ILE A 194 -2.34 15.99 -6.69
CA ILE A 194 -3.79 16.00 -6.68
C ILE A 194 -4.23 16.64 -5.36
N GLU A 195 -5.04 17.70 -5.47
CA GLU A 195 -5.46 18.47 -4.31
C GLU A 195 -6.98 18.66 -4.30
N THR A 196 -7.55 18.48 -3.11
CA THR A 196 -8.93 18.79 -2.77
C THR A 196 -8.94 19.78 -1.60
N PRO A 197 -10.08 20.39 -1.25
CA PRO A 197 -10.25 21.15 -0.03
C PRO A 197 -9.89 20.40 1.26
N LYS A 198 -9.81 19.07 1.22
CA LYS A 198 -9.53 18.22 2.38
C LYS A 198 -8.17 17.55 2.29
N SER A 199 -7.63 17.31 1.09
CA SER A 199 -6.50 16.41 0.94
C SER A 199 -5.49 16.80 -0.12
N LYS A 200 -4.24 16.39 0.10
CA LYS A 200 -3.13 16.51 -0.85
C LYS A 200 -2.47 15.16 -1.06
N VAL A 201 -2.53 14.65 -2.28
CA VAL A 201 -1.97 13.34 -2.64
C VAL A 201 -0.99 13.53 -3.79
N LEU A 202 0.23 13.05 -3.62
CA LEU A 202 1.26 13.07 -4.66
C LEU A 202 1.20 11.78 -5.46
N VAL A 203 1.02 11.87 -6.77
CA VAL A 203 1.05 10.74 -7.70
C VAL A 203 2.35 10.80 -8.49
N ASP A 204 3.17 9.76 -8.30
CA ASP A 204 4.57 9.68 -8.71
C ASP A 204 5.46 10.81 -8.16
N CYS A 205 6.75 10.52 -8.04
CA CYS A 205 7.79 11.46 -7.66
C CYS A 205 9.13 10.94 -8.19
N GLY A 206 9.36 11.17 -9.48
CA GLY A 206 10.51 10.65 -10.21
C GLY A 206 11.75 11.53 -10.21
N VAL A 207 12.79 11.05 -10.90
CA VAL A 207 13.95 11.84 -11.32
C VAL A 207 14.09 11.85 -12.84
N ASN A 208 14.68 12.90 -13.41
CA ASN A 208 15.12 12.89 -14.80
C ASN A 208 16.56 12.36 -14.87
N VAL A 209 16.74 11.07 -15.15
CA VAL A 209 18.06 10.43 -15.20
C VAL A 209 18.98 11.05 -16.27
N GLY A 210 18.41 11.57 -17.36
CA GLY A 210 19.14 12.32 -18.40
C GLY A 210 19.24 13.83 -18.15
N GLY A 211 18.73 14.31 -17.01
CA GLY A 211 18.64 15.73 -16.70
C GLY A 211 20.00 16.36 -16.43
N LEU A 212 20.42 17.28 -17.28
CA LEU A 212 21.60 18.13 -17.05
C LEU A 212 21.21 19.40 -16.26
N ASN A 213 22.21 20.07 -15.66
CA ASN A 213 22.11 21.43 -15.11
C ASN A 213 20.96 21.68 -14.12
N GLY A 214 20.73 20.76 -13.18
CA GLY A 214 19.72 20.94 -12.12
C GLY A 214 18.30 20.55 -12.51
N ASN A 215 18.08 19.99 -13.72
CA ASN A 215 16.77 19.53 -14.17
C ASN A 215 16.41 18.10 -13.70
N LEU A 216 17.05 17.62 -12.62
CA LEU A 216 16.92 16.25 -12.11
C LEU A 216 15.60 16.03 -11.37
N LEU A 217 15.16 17.02 -10.58
CA LEU A 217 14.04 16.88 -9.67
C LEU A 217 12.75 17.51 -10.25
N PRO A 218 11.58 17.07 -9.78
CA PRO A 218 10.34 17.82 -9.91
C PRO A 218 10.45 19.22 -9.31
N TYR A 219 9.54 20.11 -9.71
CA TYR A 219 9.45 21.46 -9.17
C TYR A 219 8.86 21.42 -7.75
N PHE A 220 9.70 21.31 -6.73
CA PHE A 220 9.27 21.36 -5.32
C PHE A 220 9.22 22.78 -4.77
N GLN A 221 9.88 23.75 -5.41
CA GLN A 221 9.93 25.15 -4.99
C GLN A 221 8.71 25.93 -5.53
N THR A 222 7.51 25.43 -5.26
CA THR A 222 6.24 26.08 -5.62
C THR A 222 5.47 26.45 -4.37
N LYS A 223 4.43 27.29 -4.49
CA LYS A 223 3.58 27.63 -3.34
C LYS A 223 2.57 26.54 -3.02
N GLU A 224 2.33 25.66 -3.99
CA GLU A 224 1.32 24.61 -3.94
C GLU A 224 1.84 23.35 -3.25
N PHE A 225 3.15 23.12 -3.28
CA PHE A 225 3.80 21.91 -2.77
C PHE A 225 4.52 22.13 -1.44
N ASP A 226 4.09 21.39 -0.42
CA ASP A 226 4.79 21.19 0.84
C ASP A 226 4.65 19.71 1.21
N TYR A 227 5.77 19.00 1.40
CA TYR A 227 5.75 17.58 1.72
C TYR A 227 5.11 17.30 3.09
N THR A 228 5.11 18.27 4.02
CA THR A 228 4.50 18.13 5.34
C THR A 228 2.97 18.15 5.30
N GLU A 229 2.39 18.67 4.21
CA GLU A 229 0.94 18.74 4.00
C GLU A 229 0.40 17.53 3.21
N LEU A 230 1.27 16.65 2.71
CA LEU A 230 0.86 15.48 1.93
C LEU A 230 0.20 14.43 2.83
N ASP A 231 -1.00 13.99 2.42
CA ASP A 231 -1.69 12.86 3.03
C ASP A 231 -1.11 11.52 2.59
N ALA A 232 -0.61 11.43 1.34
CA ALA A 232 -0.09 10.21 0.76
C ALA A 232 0.81 10.48 -0.44
N ILE A 233 1.78 9.59 -0.67
CA ILE A 233 2.46 9.42 -1.95
C ILE A 233 1.98 8.11 -2.56
N ILE A 234 1.61 8.12 -3.83
CA ILE A 234 1.16 6.95 -4.59
C ILE A 234 2.07 6.82 -5.80
N VAL A 235 2.65 5.65 -6.01
CA VAL A 235 3.55 5.41 -7.15
C VAL A 235 2.98 4.35 -8.07
N SER A 236 3.01 4.66 -9.36
CA SER A 236 2.49 3.82 -10.43
C SER A 236 3.36 2.59 -10.68
N HIS A 237 4.68 2.78 -10.78
CA HIS A 237 5.63 1.70 -11.05
C HIS A 237 7.06 2.07 -10.64
N ALA A 238 7.98 1.11 -10.78
CA ALA A 238 9.30 1.16 -10.16
C ALA A 238 10.36 1.95 -10.95
N HIS A 239 10.08 2.44 -12.15
CA HIS A 239 11.10 3.21 -12.88
C HIS A 239 11.49 4.49 -12.12
N LEU A 240 12.77 4.87 -12.24
CA LEU A 240 13.34 5.99 -11.48
C LEU A 240 12.68 7.33 -11.85
N ASP A 241 12.20 7.48 -13.07
CA ASP A 241 11.45 8.65 -13.51
C ASP A 241 10.01 8.74 -12.98
N HIS A 242 9.57 7.75 -12.21
CA HIS A 242 8.29 7.77 -11.48
C HIS A 242 8.44 7.67 -9.97
N CYS A 243 9.54 7.10 -9.47
CA CYS A 243 9.73 6.88 -8.02
C CYS A 243 11.07 7.35 -7.46
N GLY A 244 12.00 7.80 -8.30
CA GLY A 244 13.39 8.04 -7.93
C GLY A 244 13.61 9.17 -6.94
N ALA A 245 12.67 10.12 -6.78
CA ALA A 245 12.78 11.18 -5.79
C ALA A 245 12.01 10.88 -4.48
N VAL A 246 11.28 9.76 -4.40
CA VAL A 246 10.52 9.36 -3.20
C VAL A 246 11.41 9.23 -1.96
N PRO A 247 12.57 8.54 -1.99
CA PRO A 247 13.41 8.40 -0.79
C PRO A 247 13.95 9.74 -0.28
N MET A 248 14.15 10.71 -1.18
CA MET A 248 14.55 12.06 -0.83
C MET A 248 13.50 12.74 0.05
N LEU A 249 12.21 12.62 -0.27
CA LEU A 249 11.14 13.23 0.53
C LEU A 249 11.12 12.69 1.96
N TYR A 250 11.29 11.38 2.14
CA TYR A 250 11.42 10.76 3.46
C TYR A 250 12.64 11.24 4.22
N GLU A 251 13.78 11.38 3.53
CA GLU A 251 15.00 11.90 4.14
C GLU A 251 14.88 13.37 4.59
N HIS A 252 14.02 14.14 3.92
CA HIS A 252 13.73 15.54 4.25
C HIS A 252 12.55 15.71 5.21
N GLY A 253 11.95 14.62 5.72
CA GLY A 253 11.00 14.68 6.83
C GLY A 253 9.54 14.37 6.48
N TYR A 254 9.23 13.94 5.26
CA TYR A 254 7.94 13.30 5.00
C TYR A 254 7.80 12.02 5.84
N ASP A 255 6.70 11.88 6.57
CA ASP A 255 6.42 10.75 7.47
C ASP A 255 5.08 10.05 7.14
N GLY A 256 4.46 10.42 6.03
CA GLY A 256 3.21 9.86 5.57
C GLY A 256 3.36 8.53 4.81
N PRO A 257 2.24 7.94 4.38
CA PRO A 257 2.20 6.65 3.71
C PRO A 257 2.63 6.72 2.24
N LEU A 258 3.39 5.70 1.83
CA LEU A 258 3.74 5.43 0.44
C LEU A 258 2.93 4.22 -0.05
N TYR A 259 2.08 4.42 -1.05
CA TYR A 259 1.28 3.35 -1.66
C TYR A 259 1.88 2.91 -2.99
N MET A 260 2.08 1.60 -3.13
CA MET A 260 2.61 0.95 -4.34
C MET A 260 2.06 -0.48 -4.42
N THR A 261 2.28 -1.19 -5.52
CA THR A 261 2.11 -2.65 -5.52
C THR A 261 3.32 -3.34 -4.85
N THR A 262 3.14 -4.57 -4.38
CA THR A 262 4.22 -5.35 -3.76
C THR A 262 5.46 -5.49 -4.67
N PRO A 263 5.33 -5.86 -5.97
CA PRO A 263 6.51 -5.92 -6.84
C PRO A 263 7.15 -4.56 -7.11
N THR A 264 6.37 -3.48 -7.09
CA THR A 264 6.90 -2.13 -7.32
C THR A 264 7.85 -1.70 -6.22
N ILE A 265 7.53 -1.89 -4.93
CA ILE A 265 8.47 -1.53 -3.85
C ILE A 265 9.75 -2.38 -3.89
N ASP A 266 9.64 -3.67 -4.23
CA ASP A 266 10.80 -4.56 -4.36
C ASP A 266 11.77 -4.06 -5.44
N LEU A 267 11.24 -3.71 -6.61
CA LEU A 267 12.03 -3.17 -7.73
C LEU A 267 12.52 -1.74 -7.46
N ALA A 268 11.70 -0.89 -6.83
CA ALA A 268 12.07 0.48 -6.53
C ALA A 268 13.25 0.53 -5.55
N VAL A 269 13.27 -0.31 -4.50
CA VAL A 269 14.40 -0.41 -3.56
C VAL A 269 15.68 -0.84 -4.26
N LEU A 270 15.60 -1.82 -5.17
CA LEU A 270 16.75 -2.22 -5.99
C LEU A 270 17.29 -1.02 -6.79
N LEU A 271 16.42 -0.33 -7.52
CA LEU A 271 16.80 0.80 -8.37
C LEU A 271 17.28 2.02 -7.57
N TRP A 272 16.70 2.29 -6.40
CA TRP A 272 17.15 3.38 -5.53
C TRP A 272 18.55 3.12 -4.96
N LEU A 273 18.86 1.88 -4.57
CA LEU A 273 20.19 1.52 -4.08
C LEU A 273 21.23 1.56 -5.21
N ASP A 274 20.87 1.06 -6.39
CA ASP A 274 21.73 1.14 -7.59
C ASP A 274 21.98 2.59 -8.00
N PHE A 275 20.95 3.44 -7.98
CA PHE A 275 21.08 4.88 -8.26
C PHE A 275 22.09 5.57 -7.32
N ILE A 276 22.05 5.27 -6.02
CA ILE A 276 23.04 5.78 -5.05
C ILE A 276 24.46 5.35 -5.45
N ASP A 277 24.66 4.06 -5.73
CA ASP A 277 25.98 3.49 -6.06
C ASP A 277 26.52 4.08 -7.37
N VAL A 278 25.69 4.15 -8.42
CA VAL A 278 26.06 4.74 -9.72
C VAL A 278 26.45 6.22 -9.58
N MET A 279 25.69 7.02 -8.82
CA MET A 279 26.05 8.42 -8.60
C MET A 279 27.40 8.56 -7.88
N GLN A 280 27.62 7.77 -6.82
CA GLN A 280 28.87 7.79 -6.05
C GLN A 280 30.08 7.38 -6.89
N ARG A 281 29.96 6.32 -7.71
CA ARG A 281 31.03 5.87 -8.62
C ARG A 281 31.41 6.92 -9.66
N ASN A 282 30.46 7.77 -10.05
CA ASN A 282 30.69 8.89 -10.96
C ASN A 282 31.14 10.18 -10.23
N GLY A 283 31.40 10.12 -8.92
CA GLY A 283 31.83 11.28 -8.12
C GLY A 283 30.73 12.32 -7.89
N ILE A 284 29.46 11.95 -8.07
CA ILE A 284 28.30 12.82 -7.88
C ILE A 284 27.66 12.47 -6.53
N ASN A 285 27.38 13.49 -5.71
CA ASN A 285 26.66 13.28 -4.46
C ASN A 285 25.19 12.88 -4.74
N PRO A 286 24.74 11.72 -4.23
CA PRO A 286 23.35 11.31 -4.37
C PRO A 286 22.37 12.28 -3.69
N ILE A 287 21.18 12.44 -4.26
CA ILE A 287 20.10 13.29 -3.70
C ILE A 287 19.45 12.70 -2.43
N PHE A 288 19.70 11.42 -2.15
CA PHE A 288 19.30 10.74 -0.91
C PHE A 288 20.28 9.62 -0.61
N THR A 289 20.22 9.10 0.61
CA THR A 289 21.07 8.02 1.10
C THR A 289 20.25 6.75 1.34
N ALA A 290 20.92 5.66 1.71
CA ALA A 290 20.24 4.43 2.17
C ALA A 290 19.29 4.66 3.36
N ARG A 291 19.45 5.77 4.11
CA ARG A 291 18.52 6.18 5.16
C ARG A 291 17.14 6.51 4.57
N GLY A 292 17.07 7.33 3.52
CA GLY A 292 15.83 7.67 2.84
C GLY A 292 15.11 6.43 2.29
N VAL A 293 15.88 5.50 1.70
CA VAL A 293 15.35 4.21 1.19
C VAL A 293 14.73 3.38 2.31
N LYS A 294 15.43 3.25 3.44
CA LYS A 294 14.93 2.50 4.60
C LYS A 294 13.66 3.14 5.18
N GLU A 295 13.59 4.46 5.25
CA GLU A 295 12.40 5.16 5.72
C GLU A 295 11.23 4.97 4.75
N ALA A 296 11.44 5.09 3.43
CA ALA A 296 10.40 4.79 2.45
C ALA A 296 9.84 3.36 2.61
N VAL A 297 10.70 2.36 2.80
CA VAL A 297 10.28 0.96 3.06
C VAL A 297 9.42 0.85 4.33
N LYS A 298 9.78 1.53 5.41
CA LYS A 298 9.00 1.50 6.67
C LYS A 298 7.61 2.10 6.51
N HIS A 299 7.47 3.12 5.67
CA HIS A 299 6.21 3.82 5.44
C HIS A 299 5.39 3.26 4.28
N CYS A 300 5.95 2.28 3.52
CA CYS A 300 5.26 1.68 2.41
C CYS A 300 4.07 0.80 2.87
N ILE A 301 2.91 1.00 2.25
CA ILE A 301 1.72 0.17 2.38
C ILE A 301 1.43 -0.39 0.99
N THR A 302 1.67 -1.69 0.81
CA THR A 302 1.44 -2.35 -0.48
C THR A 302 -0.03 -2.68 -0.64
N LEU A 303 -0.55 -2.50 -1.86
CA LEU A 303 -1.92 -2.83 -2.23
C LEU A 303 -1.93 -3.75 -3.44
N GLU A 304 -2.89 -4.66 -3.47
CA GLU A 304 -3.10 -5.55 -4.61
C GLU A 304 -3.96 -4.88 -5.68
N TYR A 305 -3.93 -5.40 -6.92
CA TYR A 305 -4.80 -4.90 -7.97
C TYR A 305 -6.28 -5.09 -7.61
N ASN A 306 -7.10 -4.11 -7.99
CA ASN A 306 -8.53 -4.03 -7.71
C ASN A 306 -8.90 -3.95 -6.23
N GLU A 307 -7.91 -3.69 -5.36
CA GLU A 307 -8.14 -3.40 -3.96
C GLU A 307 -8.55 -1.93 -3.77
N VAL A 308 -9.80 -1.69 -3.36
CA VAL A 308 -10.25 -0.36 -2.96
C VAL A 308 -9.75 -0.04 -1.54
N SER A 309 -8.98 1.04 -1.42
CA SER A 309 -8.40 1.51 -0.15
C SER A 309 -8.61 3.01 0.05
N ASP A 310 -9.12 3.41 1.21
CA ASP A 310 -9.12 4.81 1.61
C ASP A 310 -7.65 5.24 1.88
N VAL A 311 -7.19 6.32 1.23
CA VAL A 311 -5.81 6.83 1.39
C VAL A 311 -5.76 8.25 1.95
N ALA A 312 -6.91 8.93 1.95
CA ALA A 312 -7.15 10.21 2.60
C ALA A 312 -8.66 10.35 2.92
N PRO A 313 -9.10 11.35 3.71
CA PRO A 313 -10.51 11.52 4.10
C PRO A 313 -11.55 11.50 2.98
N ASP A 314 -11.18 11.98 1.78
CA ASP A 314 -12.05 12.01 0.61
C ASP A 314 -11.41 11.38 -0.63
N VAL A 315 -10.36 10.56 -0.49
CA VAL A 315 -9.69 9.91 -1.62
C VAL A 315 -9.62 8.41 -1.40
N ARG A 316 -10.23 7.66 -2.32
CA ARG A 316 -10.11 6.20 -2.42
C ARG A 316 -9.22 5.84 -3.61
N LEU A 317 -8.19 5.04 -3.37
CA LEU A 317 -7.27 4.51 -4.36
C LEU A 317 -7.69 3.11 -4.79
N THR A 318 -7.53 2.81 -6.07
CA THR A 318 -7.51 1.45 -6.61
C THR A 318 -6.43 1.35 -7.67
N PHE A 319 -5.53 0.38 -7.53
CA PHE A 319 -4.58 0.02 -8.58
C PHE A 319 -5.22 -0.94 -9.59
N ALA A 320 -5.00 -0.72 -10.88
CA ALA A 320 -5.34 -1.67 -11.93
C ALA A 320 -4.09 -1.99 -12.77
N ASN A 321 -4.03 -3.16 -13.42
CA ASN A 321 -2.86 -3.55 -14.20
C ASN A 321 -2.59 -2.55 -15.35
N ALA A 322 -1.37 -2.02 -15.46
CA ALA A 322 -0.94 -1.17 -16.58
C ALA A 322 -0.26 -1.94 -17.72
N GLY A 323 0.21 -3.17 -17.46
CA GLY A 323 0.86 -4.01 -18.48
C GLY A 323 2.23 -3.53 -18.95
N HIS A 324 2.85 -2.57 -18.26
CA HIS A 324 4.16 -1.98 -18.62
C HIS A 324 5.35 -2.77 -18.08
N ILE A 325 5.48 -2.82 -16.75
CA ILE A 325 6.48 -3.62 -16.03
C ILE A 325 5.83 -4.42 -14.90
N LEU A 326 6.59 -5.33 -14.27
CA LEU A 326 6.11 -6.11 -13.13
C LEU A 326 5.63 -5.18 -12.00
N GLY A 327 4.35 -5.31 -11.63
CA GLY A 327 3.71 -4.48 -10.60
C GLY A 327 3.22 -3.10 -11.09
N SER A 328 3.42 -2.75 -12.36
CA SER A 328 2.95 -1.46 -12.91
C SER A 328 1.44 -1.29 -12.82
N ALA A 329 1.03 -0.13 -12.31
CA ALA A 329 -0.36 0.14 -12.00
C ALA A 329 -0.89 1.43 -12.63
N LEU A 330 -2.08 1.34 -13.20
CA LEU A 330 -2.96 2.47 -13.43
C LEU A 330 -3.54 2.89 -12.07
N ILE A 331 -3.54 4.19 -11.79
CA ILE A 331 -3.98 4.74 -10.51
C ILE A 331 -5.38 5.33 -10.68
N HIS A 332 -6.39 4.64 -10.15
CA HIS A 332 -7.76 5.15 -10.10
C HIS A 332 -8.02 5.81 -8.75
N LEU A 333 -8.36 7.10 -8.79
CA LEU A 333 -8.70 7.91 -7.63
C LEU A 333 -10.18 8.26 -7.66
N HIS A 334 -10.93 7.70 -6.71
CA HIS A 334 -12.34 8.04 -6.49
C HIS A 334 -12.42 9.13 -5.41
N ILE A 335 -12.76 10.36 -5.81
CA ILE A 335 -12.73 11.54 -4.94
C ILE A 335 -14.15 11.87 -4.42
N GLY A 336 -14.25 12.08 -3.11
CA GLY A 336 -15.48 12.27 -2.37
C GLY A 336 -16.39 11.04 -2.37
N GLU A 337 -17.70 11.27 -2.43
CA GLU A 337 -18.72 10.25 -2.68
C GLU A 337 -19.05 10.16 -4.18
N GLY A 338 -17.99 10.04 -4.99
CA GLY A 338 -18.10 10.03 -6.45
C GLY A 338 -18.31 11.42 -7.01
N MET A 339 -17.73 12.45 -6.39
CA MET A 339 -17.76 13.81 -6.92
C MET A 339 -17.05 13.84 -8.27
N HIS A 340 -15.88 13.20 -8.35
CA HIS A 340 -15.06 13.10 -9.57
C HIS A 340 -14.09 11.93 -9.46
N ASN A 341 -13.80 11.26 -10.57
CA ASN A 341 -12.88 10.15 -10.63
C ASN A 341 -11.77 10.46 -11.62
N ILE A 342 -10.54 10.28 -11.18
CA ILE A 342 -9.33 10.50 -11.98
C ILE A 342 -8.70 9.14 -12.23
N LEU A 343 -8.39 8.84 -13.49
CA LEU A 343 -7.51 7.74 -13.86
C LEU A 343 -6.17 8.35 -14.30
N TYR A 344 -5.12 8.06 -13.55
CA TYR A 344 -3.74 8.35 -13.93
C TYR A 344 -3.14 7.08 -14.56
N ALA A 345 -3.04 7.12 -15.88
CA ALA A 345 -2.64 6.05 -16.78
C ALA A 345 -1.34 6.45 -17.52
N CYS A 346 -0.28 6.68 -16.74
CA CYS A 346 1.08 6.83 -17.26
C CYS A 346 1.56 5.50 -17.91
N ASP A 347 2.86 5.26 -17.97
CA ASP A 347 3.44 4.15 -18.71
C ASP A 347 2.60 2.86 -18.67
N GLN A 348 2.05 2.53 -19.82
CA GLN A 348 1.10 1.44 -19.97
C GLN A 348 1.27 0.76 -21.32
N LYS A 349 0.92 -0.53 -21.38
CA LYS A 349 0.87 -1.26 -22.65
C LYS A 349 -0.49 -1.87 -22.87
N PHE A 350 -1.26 -1.30 -23.79
CA PHE A 350 -2.54 -1.87 -24.23
C PHE A 350 -2.35 -2.97 -25.29
N GLY A 351 -1.42 -3.88 -25.03
CA GLY A 351 -1.14 -5.04 -25.88
C GLY A 351 -0.53 -6.14 -25.02
N ARG A 352 -0.95 -7.38 -25.25
CA ARG A 352 -0.39 -8.52 -24.51
C ARG A 352 1.08 -8.68 -24.88
N THR A 353 1.93 -8.78 -23.87
CA THR A 353 3.35 -9.09 -24.04
C THR A 353 3.64 -10.51 -23.57
N THR A 354 4.89 -10.97 -23.71
CA THR A 354 5.32 -12.28 -23.20
C THR A 354 5.15 -12.41 -21.69
N LEU A 355 5.33 -11.30 -20.95
CA LEU A 355 5.36 -11.30 -19.48
C LEU A 355 4.06 -10.80 -18.86
N LEU A 356 3.37 -9.87 -19.52
CA LEU A 356 2.28 -9.10 -18.91
C LEU A 356 1.04 -9.11 -19.79
N ASP A 357 -0.11 -9.19 -19.12
CA ASP A 357 -1.41 -8.93 -19.72
C ASP A 357 -1.56 -7.44 -20.08
N PRO A 358 -2.39 -7.10 -21.08
CA PRO A 358 -2.61 -5.72 -21.47
C PRO A 358 -3.17 -4.87 -20.33
N ALA A 359 -2.94 -3.56 -20.42
CA ALA A 359 -3.52 -2.55 -19.55
C ALA A 359 -5.04 -2.74 -19.40
N GLN A 360 -5.54 -2.62 -18.17
CA GLN A 360 -6.96 -2.72 -17.88
C GLN A 360 -7.71 -1.49 -18.42
N THR A 361 -8.82 -1.73 -19.10
CA THR A 361 -9.64 -0.65 -19.70
C THR A 361 -11.02 -0.51 -19.07
N LYS A 362 -11.38 -1.43 -18.17
CA LYS A 362 -12.70 -1.46 -17.53
C LYS A 362 -12.64 -0.81 -16.16
N PHE A 363 -13.31 0.33 -16.05
CA PHE A 363 -13.50 1.08 -14.81
C PHE A 363 -14.97 1.46 -14.68
N GLN A 364 -15.46 1.58 -13.44
CA GLN A 364 -16.87 1.90 -13.20
C GLN A 364 -17.21 3.34 -13.61
N ARG A 365 -16.32 4.30 -13.29
CA ARG A 365 -16.53 5.73 -13.54
C ARG A 365 -15.19 6.47 -13.60
N ILE A 366 -15.02 7.30 -14.64
CA ILE A 366 -13.85 8.15 -14.87
C ILE A 366 -14.35 9.44 -15.53
N GLU A 367 -13.98 10.59 -14.96
CA GLU A 367 -14.23 11.90 -15.56
C GLU A 367 -12.96 12.53 -16.13
N THR A 368 -11.80 12.21 -15.57
CA THR A 368 -10.50 12.69 -16.06
C THR A 368 -9.54 11.53 -16.27
N LEU A 369 -9.00 11.45 -17.48
CA LEU A 369 -7.90 10.55 -17.83
C LEU A 369 -6.63 11.40 -18.01
N ILE A 370 -5.59 11.08 -17.25
CA ILE A 370 -4.23 11.58 -17.47
C ILE A 370 -3.48 10.40 -18.08
N THR A 371 -2.96 10.54 -19.29
CA THR A 371 -2.27 9.44 -19.99
C THR A 371 -0.87 9.84 -20.40
N GLU A 372 0.04 8.87 -20.46
CA GLU A 372 1.32 9.06 -21.12
C GLU A 372 1.16 9.36 -22.62
N ALA A 373 2.20 9.94 -23.20
CA ALA A 373 2.28 10.25 -24.62
C ALA A 373 3.71 10.01 -25.16
N THR A 374 4.40 8.99 -24.63
CA THR A 374 5.79 8.68 -25.02
C THR A 374 5.91 8.40 -26.51
N TYR A 375 4.91 7.72 -27.07
CA TYR A 375 4.74 7.44 -28.50
C TYR A 375 3.49 8.16 -29.03
N GLY A 376 3.37 9.46 -28.70
CA GLY A 376 2.21 10.28 -29.10
C GLY A 376 2.35 10.90 -30.49
N GLY A 377 3.53 10.81 -31.11
CA GLY A 377 3.78 11.28 -32.46
C GLY A 377 3.02 10.46 -33.50
N VAL A 378 2.74 11.07 -34.66
CA VAL A 378 2.11 10.36 -35.78
C VAL A 378 3.05 9.30 -36.37
N ASP A 379 4.35 9.52 -36.26
CA ASP A 379 5.41 8.70 -36.84
C ASP A 379 6.05 7.73 -35.83
N ASP A 380 5.56 7.70 -34.58
CA ASP A 380 5.97 6.80 -33.50
C ASP A 380 5.18 5.47 -33.57
#